data_AF-A0A1U9YS79-F1
#
_entry.id   AF-A0A1U9YS79-F1
#
_cell.length_a   1.000
_cell.length_b   1.000
_cell.length_c   1.000
_cell.angle_alpha   90.00
_cell.angle_beta   90.00
_cell.angle_gamma   90.00
#
_symmetry.space_group_name_H-M   'P 1'
#
loop_
_entity.id
_entity.type
_entity.pdbx_description
1 polymer ?
#
loop_
_entity_poly.entity_id
_entity_poly.type
_entity_poly.pdbx_seq_one_letter_code
_entity_poly.pdbx_strand_id
1 'polypeptide(L)'
;MNHRKRIASKWEKHKILLDEKLLKKYLPATFKYSKDKLEEMLEQYGMVYIKPEKGYGGKGIIRAEQLNGPIVTYKYHYKKNVHQCETFDELSDAIEGHLKAYSRQFLIQKGIYMLRYKGVPFDLRVMVQLSPSENWEATGVIGRTADPKRAVTNVKSGGKAVPVEKLLAKHMPKEKHSFITFIKKIGVKCAKQLQTKYPNLKEIGVDIAVDTDHHPWILEVNTLPAIYGFKILKDKSIYKTMKLYSKAYNNK
;
A
#
# COMPACT_ATOMS: atom_id res chain seq x y z
N MET A 1 1.46 -26.77 -13.67
CA MET A 1 1.40 -26.39 -12.23
C MET A 1 0.89 -24.96 -12.13
N ASN A 2 0.26 -24.51 -11.05
CA ASN A 2 -0.24 -23.12 -10.99
C ASN A 2 0.93 -22.18 -10.64
N HIS A 3 1.60 -21.63 -11.65
CA HIS A 3 2.85 -20.85 -11.51
C HIS A 3 2.68 -19.50 -10.75
N ARG A 4 1.43 -19.13 -10.40
CA ARG A 4 1.11 -17.92 -9.65
C ARG A 4 0.78 -18.24 -8.19
N LYS A 5 1.80 -18.25 -7.32
CA LYS A 5 1.59 -18.42 -5.88
C LYS A 5 1.36 -17.09 -5.19
N ARG A 6 0.20 -16.96 -4.53
CA ARG A 6 -0.10 -15.80 -3.68
C ARG A 6 0.62 -15.93 -2.35
N ILE A 7 1.48 -14.97 -2.03
CA ILE A 7 2.10 -14.81 -0.72
C ILE A 7 1.18 -13.94 0.14
N ALA A 8 0.50 -14.58 1.09
CA ALA A 8 -0.61 -13.98 1.82
C ALA A 8 -0.18 -13.07 2.98
N SER A 9 0.88 -13.43 3.71
CA SER A 9 1.31 -12.67 4.91
C SER A 9 1.93 -11.34 4.51
N LYS A 10 1.31 -10.23 4.93
CA LYS A 10 1.92 -8.90 4.81
C LYS A 10 3.18 -8.78 5.68
N TRP A 11 3.19 -9.43 6.84
CA TRP A 11 4.31 -9.38 7.78
C TRP A 11 5.55 -10.06 7.21
N GLU A 12 5.40 -11.25 6.63
CA GLU A 12 6.52 -11.97 6.02
C GLU A 12 7.16 -11.17 4.89
N LYS A 13 6.35 -10.60 3.99
CA LYS A 13 6.84 -9.70 2.93
C LYS A 13 7.53 -8.46 3.50
N HIS A 14 6.95 -7.83 4.53
CA HIS A 14 7.54 -6.66 5.16
C HIS A 14 8.94 -6.97 5.74
N LYS A 15 9.09 -8.09 6.46
CA LYS A 15 10.39 -8.53 6.99
C LYS A 15 11.42 -8.78 5.88
N ILE A 16 11.04 -9.48 4.81
CA ILE A 16 11.95 -9.73 3.68
C ILE A 16 12.42 -8.42 3.04
N LEU A 17 11.53 -7.43 2.91
CA LEU A 17 11.91 -6.12 2.37
C LEU A 17 12.76 -5.30 3.34
N LEU A 18 12.59 -5.48 4.66
CA LEU A 18 13.44 -4.83 5.67
C LEU A 18 14.89 -5.31 5.57
N ASP A 19 15.16 -6.53 5.14
CA ASP A 19 16.55 -7.03 5.02
C ASP A 19 17.36 -6.29 3.94
N GLU A 20 16.68 -5.59 3.03
CA GLU A 20 17.32 -4.76 2.00
C GLU A 20 17.56 -3.33 2.49
N LYS A 21 18.82 -2.98 2.74
CA LYS A 21 19.26 -1.68 3.28
C LYS A 21 18.67 -0.48 2.53
N LEU A 22 18.58 -0.54 1.20
CA LEU A 22 18.06 0.57 0.40
C LEU A 22 16.53 0.71 0.47
N LEU A 23 15.80 -0.35 0.83
CA LEU A 23 14.34 -0.32 0.98
C LEU A 23 13.87 0.10 2.37
N LYS A 24 14.68 -0.13 3.42
CA LYS A 24 14.34 0.22 4.82
C LYS A 24 13.75 1.62 4.97
N LYS A 25 14.37 2.63 4.36
CA LYS A 25 13.93 4.03 4.45
C LYS A 25 12.58 4.34 3.78
N TYR A 26 12.09 3.45 2.92
CA TYR A 26 10.78 3.60 2.26
C TYR A 26 9.72 2.70 2.89
N LEU A 27 10.05 1.94 3.93
CA LEU A 27 9.10 1.09 4.65
C LEU A 27 8.62 1.83 5.90
N PRO A 28 7.31 2.06 6.06
CA PRO A 28 6.79 2.64 7.29
C PRO A 28 6.99 1.65 8.44
N ALA A 29 7.28 2.18 9.64
CA ALA A 29 7.35 1.39 10.86
C ALA A 29 6.10 0.51 10.98
N THR A 30 6.30 -0.80 11.12
CA THR A 30 5.22 -1.80 11.13
C THR A 30 5.53 -2.86 12.16
N PHE A 31 4.55 -3.21 12.98
CA PHE A 31 4.69 -4.20 14.05
C PHE A 31 3.46 -5.10 14.08
N LYS A 32 3.54 -6.18 14.88
CA LYS A 32 2.32 -6.89 15.30
C LYS A 32 1.50 -5.97 16.21
N TYR A 33 0.19 -6.01 16.07
CA TYR A 33 -0.71 -5.21 16.90
C TYR A 33 -0.71 -5.72 18.34
N SER A 34 -0.67 -4.79 19.29
CA SER A 34 -1.06 -4.93 20.70
C SER A 34 -1.61 -3.57 21.17
N LYS A 35 -2.32 -3.54 22.31
CA LYS A 35 -2.77 -2.29 22.95
C LYS A 35 -1.60 -1.36 23.23
N ASP A 36 -0.55 -1.84 23.88
CA ASP A 36 0.64 -1.04 24.18
C ASP A 36 1.31 -0.46 22.92
N LYS A 37 1.37 -1.27 21.85
CA LYS A 37 1.95 -0.80 20.58
C LYS A 37 1.05 0.22 19.88
N LEU A 38 -0.26 0.15 20.09
CA LEU A 38 -1.21 1.15 19.61
C LEU A 38 -0.95 2.51 20.27
N GLU A 39 -0.81 2.53 21.60
CA GLU A 39 -0.49 3.73 22.37
C GLU A 39 0.83 4.35 21.92
N GLU A 40 1.93 3.58 22.00
CA GLU A 40 3.28 4.02 21.63
C GLU A 40 3.33 4.61 20.22
N MET A 41 2.68 3.95 19.24
CA MET A 41 2.72 4.41 17.87
C MET A 41 1.80 5.61 17.61
N LEU A 42 0.71 5.77 18.36
CA LEU A 42 -0.13 6.97 18.28
C LEU A 42 0.60 8.17 18.86
N GLU A 43 1.25 8.02 20.00
CA GLU A 43 2.08 9.08 20.59
C GLU A 43 3.23 9.47 19.66
N GLN A 44 3.92 8.48 19.09
CA GLN A 44 5.09 8.72 18.24
C GLN A 44 4.73 9.30 16.87
N TYR A 45 3.65 8.84 16.23
CA TYR A 45 3.36 9.15 14.83
C TYR A 45 2.07 9.94 14.60
N GLY A 46 1.21 10.09 15.61
CA GLY A 46 -0.10 10.77 15.53
C GLY A 46 -1.18 10.03 14.74
N MET A 47 -0.80 9.17 13.78
CA MET A 47 -1.70 8.38 12.96
C MET A 47 -1.15 6.99 12.71
N VAL A 48 -2.01 5.98 12.81
CA VAL A 48 -1.67 4.58 12.53
C VAL A 48 -2.76 3.88 11.72
N TYR A 49 -2.36 2.83 11.02
CA TYR A 49 -3.24 1.89 10.36
C TYR A 49 -3.12 0.52 11.02
N ILE A 50 -4.22 0.02 11.55
CA ILE A 50 -4.36 -1.37 12.00
C ILE A 50 -4.94 -2.19 10.84
N LYS A 51 -4.25 -3.25 10.42
CA LYS A 51 -4.61 -4.04 9.25
C LYS A 51 -4.44 -5.54 9.50
N PRO A 52 -5.31 -6.40 8.96
CA PRO A 52 -5.13 -7.83 9.14
C PRO A 52 -3.89 -8.32 8.38
N GLU A 53 -3.09 -9.17 9.04
CA GLU A 53 -1.85 -9.72 8.50
C GLU A 53 -2.10 -10.42 7.16
N LYS A 54 -3.16 -11.23 7.12
CA LYS A 54 -3.65 -11.92 5.92
C LYS A 54 -5.02 -11.37 5.52
N GLY A 55 -5.14 -10.92 4.28
CA GLY A 55 -6.37 -10.33 3.76
C GLY A 55 -6.16 -9.60 2.43
N TYR A 56 -7.25 -9.08 1.86
CA TYR A 56 -7.25 -8.27 0.63
C TYR A 56 -8.41 -7.28 0.64
N GLY A 57 -8.40 -6.34 -0.31
CA GLY A 57 -9.55 -5.45 -0.53
C GLY A 57 -9.68 -4.31 0.48
N GLY A 58 -8.72 -4.15 1.40
CA GLY A 58 -8.82 -3.20 2.50
C GLY A 58 -9.84 -3.57 3.58
N LYS A 59 -10.37 -4.81 3.56
CA LYS A 59 -11.31 -5.29 4.59
C LYS A 59 -10.59 -5.42 5.94
N GLY A 60 -11.25 -4.95 7.01
CA GLY A 60 -10.71 -4.98 8.36
C GLY A 60 -9.62 -3.95 8.65
N ILE A 61 -9.39 -2.98 7.76
CA ILE A 61 -8.45 -1.89 8.04
C ILE A 61 -9.15 -0.83 8.89
N ILE A 62 -8.48 -0.44 9.98
CA ILE A 62 -8.86 0.67 10.85
C ILE A 62 -7.75 1.73 10.76
N ARG A 63 -8.13 2.99 10.61
CA ARG A 63 -7.19 4.12 10.76
C ARG A 63 -7.49 4.80 12.07
N ALA A 64 -6.53 4.89 12.97
CA ALA A 64 -6.66 5.61 14.23
C ALA A 64 -5.75 6.84 14.20
N GLU A 65 -6.21 7.92 14.80
CA GLU A 65 -5.51 9.20 14.91
C GLU A 65 -5.64 9.72 16.33
N GLN A 66 -4.52 10.19 16.89
CA GLN A 66 -4.48 11.02 18.08
C GLN A 66 -4.60 12.48 17.66
N LEU A 67 -5.44 13.23 18.36
CA LEU A 67 -5.73 14.63 18.13
C LEU A 67 -5.17 15.42 19.31
N ASN A 68 -4.05 16.10 19.06
CA ASN A 68 -3.42 16.95 20.07
C ASN A 68 -4.09 18.33 20.04
N GLY A 69 -4.88 18.62 21.06
CA GLY A 69 -5.48 19.93 21.34
C GLY A 69 -5.25 20.33 22.79
N PRO A 70 -6.07 21.23 23.37
CA PRO A 70 -6.05 21.51 24.81
C PRO A 70 -6.22 20.26 25.67
N ILE A 71 -6.95 19.28 25.13
CA ILE A 71 -7.11 17.93 25.66
C ILE A 71 -6.77 16.96 24.53
N VAL A 72 -6.04 15.89 24.84
CA VAL A 72 -5.77 14.80 23.89
C VAL A 72 -7.06 14.01 23.70
N THR A 73 -7.49 13.88 22.45
CA THR A 73 -8.63 13.06 22.06
C THR A 73 -8.25 12.15 20.91
N TYR A 74 -9.10 11.19 20.57
CA TYR A 74 -8.83 10.23 19.52
C TYR A 74 -9.98 10.15 18.53
N LYS A 75 -9.66 9.72 17.32
CA LYS A 75 -10.67 9.29 16.35
C LYS A 75 -10.21 8.07 15.61
N TYR A 76 -11.15 7.24 15.19
CA TYR A 76 -10.86 6.15 14.28
C TYR A 76 -11.87 6.04 13.14
N HIS A 77 -11.37 5.54 12.01
CA HIS A 77 -12.16 5.24 10.83
C HIS A 77 -12.25 3.73 10.68
N TYR A 78 -13.47 3.21 10.63
CA TYR A 78 -13.75 1.81 10.30
C TYR A 78 -14.85 1.71 9.25
N LYS A 79 -14.57 1.00 8.16
CA LYS A 79 -15.44 0.93 6.97
C LYS A 79 -15.74 2.33 6.42
N LYS A 80 -16.96 2.85 6.61
CA LYS A 80 -17.42 4.18 6.16
C LYS A 80 -17.68 5.13 7.34
N ASN A 81 -17.51 4.65 8.57
CA ASN A 81 -17.85 5.38 9.78
C ASN A 81 -16.59 6.02 10.36
N VAL A 82 -16.81 7.18 10.98
CA VAL A 82 -15.82 7.90 11.77
C VAL A 82 -16.36 7.96 13.19
N HIS A 83 -15.52 7.60 14.15
CA HIS A 83 -15.86 7.58 15.56
C HIS A 83 -14.85 8.46 16.30
N GLN A 84 -15.33 9.17 17.31
CA GLN A 84 -14.51 9.93 18.25
C GLN A 84 -14.47 9.18 19.58
N CYS A 85 -13.35 9.28 20.27
CA CYS A 85 -13.11 8.72 21.59
C CYS A 85 -12.42 9.81 22.41
N GLU A 86 -12.87 10.04 23.63
CA GLU A 86 -12.31 11.06 24.51
C GLU A 86 -11.02 10.55 25.17
N THR A 87 -10.93 9.25 25.40
CA THR A 87 -9.78 8.60 26.05
C THR A 87 -9.13 7.53 25.18
N PHE A 88 -7.89 7.15 25.54
CA PHE A 88 -7.19 6.05 24.89
C PHE A 88 -7.88 4.70 25.15
N ASP A 89 -8.39 4.47 26.36
CA ASP A 89 -9.08 3.23 26.70
C ASP A 89 -10.35 3.02 25.86
N GLU A 90 -11.15 4.08 25.67
CA GLU A 90 -12.31 4.04 24.78
C GLU A 90 -11.91 3.68 23.33
N LEU A 91 -10.82 4.27 22.83
CA LEU A 91 -10.29 3.96 21.51
C LEU A 91 -9.86 2.49 21.42
N SER A 92 -9.08 2.04 22.41
CA SER A 92 -8.53 0.68 22.44
C SER A 92 -9.64 -0.36 22.49
N ASP A 93 -10.61 -0.20 23.39
CA ASP A 93 -11.74 -1.13 23.54
C ASP A 93 -12.58 -1.18 22.27
N ALA A 94 -12.84 -0.04 21.64
CA ALA A 94 -13.56 0.03 20.38
C ALA A 94 -12.80 -0.69 19.25
N ILE A 95 -11.48 -0.47 19.12
CA ILE A 95 -10.64 -1.16 18.14
C ILE A 95 -10.67 -2.67 18.40
N GLU A 96 -10.41 -3.11 19.62
CA GLU A 96 -10.40 -4.53 19.99
C GLU A 96 -11.74 -5.21 19.72
N GLY A 97 -12.87 -4.54 19.97
CA GLY A 97 -14.20 -5.00 19.58
C GLY A 97 -14.31 -5.30 18.09
N HIS A 98 -13.77 -4.42 17.23
CA HIS A 98 -13.72 -4.67 15.79
C HIS A 98 -12.75 -5.80 15.41
N LEU A 99 -11.61 -5.92 16.11
CA LEU A 99 -10.62 -6.96 15.83
C LEU A 99 -11.13 -8.36 16.18
N LYS A 100 -11.89 -8.51 17.27
CA LYS A 100 -12.50 -9.79 17.71
C LYS A 100 -13.39 -10.42 16.65
N ALA A 101 -14.01 -9.62 15.77
CA ALA A 101 -14.80 -10.11 14.63
C ALA A 101 -13.95 -10.83 13.56
N TYR A 102 -12.62 -10.80 13.68
CA TYR A 102 -11.69 -11.46 12.77
C TYR A 102 -10.85 -12.49 13.54
N SER A 103 -10.99 -13.77 13.20
CA SER A 103 -10.14 -14.85 13.73
C SER A 103 -8.73 -14.84 13.12
N ARG A 104 -7.99 -13.73 13.20
CA ARG A 104 -6.64 -13.59 12.62
C ARG A 104 -5.80 -12.51 13.31
N GLN A 105 -4.48 -12.61 13.14
CA GLN A 105 -3.53 -11.60 13.63
C GLN A 105 -3.63 -10.28 12.85
N PHE A 106 -3.36 -9.19 13.56
CA PHE A 106 -3.30 -7.83 13.03
C PHE A 106 -1.89 -7.26 13.11
N LEU A 107 -1.62 -6.33 12.21
CA LEU A 107 -0.44 -5.49 12.19
C LEU A 107 -0.86 -4.05 12.46
N ILE A 108 0.02 -3.30 13.10
CA ILE A 108 -0.08 -1.86 13.23
C ILE A 108 1.05 -1.21 12.44
N GLN A 109 0.75 -0.16 11.69
CA GLN A 109 1.67 0.50 10.78
C GLN A 109 1.55 2.02 10.92
N LYS A 110 2.69 2.73 10.87
CA LYS A 110 2.74 4.19 10.80
C LYS A 110 1.82 4.69 9.69
N GLY A 111 0.97 5.66 10.02
CA GLY A 111 0.14 6.38 9.08
C GLY A 111 0.95 7.37 8.25
N ILE A 112 0.60 7.48 6.97
CA ILE A 112 1.22 8.42 6.03
C ILE A 112 0.21 9.51 5.66
N TYR A 113 0.58 10.77 5.88
CA TYR A 113 -0.18 11.93 5.42
C TYR A 113 0.06 12.13 3.93
N MET A 114 -0.75 11.46 3.12
CA MET A 114 -0.55 11.37 1.68
C MET A 114 -0.88 12.67 0.92
N LEU A 115 -0.21 12.86 -0.20
CA LEU A 115 -0.62 13.79 -1.24
C LEU A 115 -2.08 13.56 -1.66
N ARG A 116 -2.74 14.66 -2.06
CA ARG A 116 -4.15 14.68 -2.40
C ARG A 116 -4.38 15.19 -3.81
N TYR A 117 -5.36 14.62 -4.49
CA TYR A 117 -5.83 15.10 -5.78
C TYR A 117 -7.32 15.41 -5.69
N LYS A 118 -7.68 16.70 -5.90
CA LYS A 118 -9.04 17.21 -5.68
C LYS A 118 -9.59 16.90 -4.28
N GLY A 119 -8.77 17.12 -3.24
CA GLY A 119 -9.12 16.88 -1.83
C GLY A 119 -9.03 15.41 -1.38
N VAL A 120 -8.90 14.46 -2.30
CA VAL A 120 -8.90 13.02 -2.00
C VAL A 120 -7.48 12.47 -1.97
N PRO A 121 -7.09 11.68 -0.96
CA PRO A 121 -5.78 11.05 -0.93
C PRO A 121 -5.63 10.02 -2.04
N PHE A 122 -4.42 9.84 -2.53
CA PHE A 122 -4.11 8.83 -3.53
C PHE A 122 -2.82 8.08 -3.19
N ASP A 123 -2.70 6.88 -3.73
CA ASP A 123 -1.44 6.15 -3.80
C ASP A 123 -1.09 5.82 -5.26
N LEU A 124 0.10 5.29 -5.46
CA LEU A 124 0.64 4.85 -6.73
C LEU A 124 0.84 3.34 -6.73
N ARG A 125 0.29 2.66 -7.73
CA ARG A 125 0.54 1.25 -8.02
C ARG A 125 1.62 1.15 -9.07
N VAL A 126 2.77 0.60 -8.70
CA VAL A 126 3.83 0.17 -9.62
C VAL A 126 3.62 -1.31 -9.91
N MET A 127 3.36 -1.64 -11.18
CA MET A 127 3.35 -3.03 -11.65
C MET A 127 4.77 -3.43 -12.04
N VAL A 128 5.23 -4.56 -11.53
CA VAL A 128 6.57 -5.09 -11.78
C VAL A 128 6.42 -6.56 -12.17
N GLN A 129 7.05 -6.94 -13.28
CA GLN A 129 6.89 -8.26 -13.88
C GLN A 129 8.25 -8.76 -14.36
N LEU A 130 8.45 -10.07 -14.25
CA LEU A 130 9.59 -10.73 -14.85
C LEU A 130 9.34 -10.87 -16.35
N SER A 131 10.22 -10.35 -17.20
CA SER A 131 10.08 -10.47 -18.63
C SER A 131 10.32 -11.92 -19.09
N PRO A 132 9.93 -12.29 -20.33
CA PRO A 132 10.23 -13.61 -20.89
C PRO A 132 11.73 -13.96 -20.92
N SER A 133 12.59 -12.93 -20.98
CA SER A 133 14.06 -13.02 -20.87
C SER A 133 14.57 -13.05 -19.42
N GLU A 134 13.68 -13.30 -18.45
CA GLU A 134 14.00 -13.43 -17.02
C GLU A 134 14.57 -12.14 -16.37
N ASN A 135 14.20 -10.96 -16.89
CA ASN A 135 14.58 -9.66 -16.32
C ASN A 135 13.41 -8.99 -15.60
N TRP A 136 13.64 -8.49 -14.37
CA TRP A 136 12.61 -7.74 -13.65
C TRP A 136 12.43 -6.33 -14.19
N GLU A 137 11.20 -6.00 -14.60
CA GLU A 137 10.86 -4.72 -15.22
C GLU A 137 9.62 -4.10 -14.58
N ALA A 138 9.62 -2.78 -14.40
CA ALA A 138 8.43 -2.04 -13.99
C ALA A 138 7.56 -1.72 -15.21
N THR A 139 6.60 -2.61 -15.50
CA THR A 139 5.80 -2.57 -16.74
C THR A 139 4.75 -1.46 -16.77
N GLY A 140 4.43 -0.84 -15.64
CA GLY A 140 3.56 0.35 -15.63
C GLY A 140 3.36 0.97 -14.26
N VAL A 141 2.89 2.22 -14.26
CA VAL A 141 2.48 2.94 -13.04
C VAL A 141 1.11 3.57 -13.26
N ILE A 142 0.22 3.42 -12.28
CA ILE A 142 -1.06 4.15 -12.20
C ILE A 142 -1.22 4.71 -10.81
N GLY A 143 -1.99 5.78 -10.69
CA GLY A 143 -2.48 6.23 -9.39
C GLY A 143 -3.86 5.67 -9.07
N ARG A 144 -4.17 5.59 -7.78
CA ARG A 144 -5.47 5.15 -7.25
C ARG A 144 -5.96 6.17 -6.24
N THR A 145 -7.06 6.84 -6.53
CA THR A 145 -7.69 7.76 -5.56
C THR A 145 -8.57 6.96 -4.60
N ALA A 146 -8.63 7.37 -3.33
CA ALA A 146 -9.59 6.80 -2.39
C ALA A 146 -11.04 7.11 -2.78
N ASP A 147 -11.98 6.34 -2.22
CA ASP A 147 -13.34 6.80 -2.04
C ASP A 147 -13.31 7.88 -0.93
N PRO A 148 -13.85 9.10 -1.16
CA PRO A 148 -13.85 10.18 -0.15
C PRO A 148 -14.40 9.75 1.23
N LYS A 149 -15.27 8.73 1.27
CA LYS A 149 -15.89 8.22 2.49
C LYS A 149 -15.12 7.05 3.14
N ARG A 150 -13.94 6.67 2.63
CA ARG A 150 -13.17 5.50 3.12
C ARG A 150 -11.72 5.87 3.41
N ALA A 151 -11.16 5.27 4.46
CA ALA A 151 -9.75 5.46 4.84
C ALA A 151 -8.75 4.76 3.91
N VAL A 152 -9.22 3.95 2.94
CA VAL A 152 -8.38 3.10 2.07
C VAL A 152 -8.57 3.42 0.59
N THR A 153 -7.45 3.48 -0.15
CA THR A 153 -7.31 3.83 -1.58
C THR A 153 -7.59 2.67 -2.54
N ASN A 154 -8.38 1.67 -2.14
CA ASN A 154 -8.58 0.48 -2.95
C ASN A 154 -9.61 0.70 -4.06
N VAL A 155 -9.21 0.48 -5.32
CA VAL A 155 -10.07 0.56 -6.52
C VAL A 155 -11.26 -0.41 -6.43
N LYS A 156 -11.09 -1.60 -5.83
CA LYS A 156 -12.22 -2.54 -5.60
C LYS A 156 -13.21 -2.05 -4.54
N SER A 157 -12.84 -0.99 -3.82
CA SER A 157 -13.62 -0.37 -2.76
C SER A 157 -14.12 1.02 -3.19
N GLY A 158 -14.24 1.30 -4.49
CA GLY A 158 -14.79 2.55 -5.03
C GLY A 158 -13.75 3.57 -5.51
N GLY A 159 -12.45 3.27 -5.38
CA GLY A 159 -11.39 4.12 -5.89
C GLY A 159 -11.33 4.16 -7.43
N LYS A 160 -10.79 5.24 -7.99
CA LYS A 160 -10.61 5.41 -9.45
C LYS A 160 -9.13 5.28 -9.80
N ALA A 161 -8.85 4.54 -10.87
CA ALA A 161 -7.52 4.56 -11.45
C ALA A 161 -7.34 5.85 -12.25
N VAL A 162 -6.19 6.51 -12.10
CA VAL A 162 -5.85 7.79 -12.75
C VAL A 162 -4.42 7.72 -13.30
N PRO A 163 -4.11 8.32 -14.47
CA PRO A 163 -2.72 8.45 -14.92
C PRO A 163 -1.85 9.13 -13.87
N VAL A 164 -0.68 8.55 -13.57
CA VAL A 164 0.20 9.01 -12.49
C VAL A 164 0.67 10.45 -12.72
N GLU A 165 0.94 10.82 -13.98
CA GLU A 165 1.38 12.15 -14.38
C GLU A 165 0.33 13.21 -14.03
N LYS A 166 -0.96 12.86 -14.12
CA LYS A 166 -2.06 13.76 -13.78
C LYS A 166 -2.14 14.02 -12.28
N LEU A 167 -1.87 13.01 -11.46
CA LEU A 167 -1.87 13.15 -10.00
C LEU A 167 -0.67 13.97 -9.53
N LEU A 168 0.51 13.73 -10.10
CA LEU A 168 1.75 14.40 -9.71
C LEU A 168 1.90 15.81 -10.29
N ALA A 169 1.15 16.17 -11.35
CA ALA A 169 1.31 17.45 -12.05
C ALA A 169 1.24 18.70 -11.18
N LYS A 170 0.40 18.70 -10.13
CA LYS A 170 0.27 19.84 -9.21
C LYS A 170 1.27 19.83 -8.06
N HIS A 171 1.84 18.67 -7.73
CA HIS A 171 2.73 18.49 -6.58
C HIS A 171 4.20 18.61 -6.96
N MET A 172 4.57 18.10 -8.13
CA MET A 172 5.96 18.04 -8.61
C MET A 172 6.02 18.22 -10.15
N PRO A 173 5.63 19.39 -10.68
CA PRO A 173 5.48 19.59 -12.12
C PRO A 173 6.77 19.34 -12.91
N LYS A 174 7.94 19.65 -12.33
CA LYS A 174 9.26 19.50 -12.96
C LYS A 174 9.84 18.10 -12.74
N GLU A 175 9.63 17.52 -11.57
CA GLU A 175 10.28 16.28 -11.12
C GLU A 175 9.42 15.03 -11.37
N LYS A 176 8.14 15.14 -11.76
CA LYS A 176 7.23 13.97 -11.88
C LYS A 176 7.82 12.81 -12.68
N HIS A 177 8.54 13.06 -13.77
CA HIS A 177 9.10 11.99 -14.61
C HIS A 177 10.30 11.29 -13.95
N SER A 178 11.18 12.05 -13.29
CA SER A 178 12.29 11.47 -12.52
C SER A 178 11.77 10.73 -11.29
N PHE A 179 10.74 11.26 -10.63
CA PHE A 179 10.04 10.59 -9.52
C PHE A 179 9.37 9.28 -9.96
N ILE A 180 8.66 9.26 -11.09
CA ILE A 180 8.08 8.02 -11.65
C ILE A 180 9.17 6.99 -11.95
N THR A 181 10.30 7.42 -12.53
CA THR A 181 11.46 6.55 -12.78
C THR A 181 12.05 6.00 -11.48
N PHE A 182 12.13 6.83 -10.45
CA PHE A 182 12.62 6.46 -9.14
C PHE A 182 11.72 5.42 -8.45
N ILE A 183 10.40 5.61 -8.40
CA ILE A 183 9.50 4.61 -7.80
C ILE A 183 9.43 3.30 -8.61
N LYS A 184 9.65 3.34 -9.93
CA LYS A 184 9.85 2.13 -10.75
C LYS A 184 11.08 1.35 -10.30
N LYS A 185 12.20 2.03 -10.04
CA LYS A 185 13.42 1.39 -9.49
C LYS A 185 13.18 0.79 -8.10
N ILE A 186 12.44 1.48 -7.23
CA ILE A 186 12.00 0.93 -5.94
C ILE A 186 11.20 -0.36 -6.16
N GLY A 187 10.24 -0.35 -7.08
CA GLY A 187 9.43 -1.52 -7.41
C GLY A 187 10.25 -2.72 -7.86
N VAL A 188 11.19 -2.53 -8.78
CA VAL A 188 12.11 -3.59 -9.24
C VAL A 188 12.95 -4.13 -8.08
N LYS A 189 13.46 -3.27 -7.19
CA LYS A 189 14.22 -3.72 -6.02
C LYS A 189 13.35 -4.54 -5.06
N CYS A 190 12.09 -4.18 -4.85
CA CYS A 190 11.15 -5.00 -4.08
C CYS A 190 10.97 -6.40 -4.69
N ALA A 191 10.85 -6.50 -6.03
CA ALA A 191 10.67 -7.78 -6.71
C ALA A 191 11.89 -8.68 -6.55
N LYS A 192 13.09 -8.14 -6.79
CA LYS A 192 14.36 -8.85 -6.58
C LYS A 192 14.52 -9.32 -5.14
N GLN A 193 14.24 -8.44 -4.18
CA GLN A 193 14.36 -8.79 -2.76
C GLN A 193 13.38 -9.89 -2.36
N LEU A 194 12.12 -9.84 -2.81
CA LEU A 194 11.16 -10.93 -2.55
C LEU A 194 11.54 -12.23 -3.24
N GLN A 195 12.17 -12.18 -4.42
CA GLN A 195 12.59 -13.37 -5.16
C GLN A 195 13.63 -14.19 -4.38
N THR A 196 14.44 -13.56 -3.52
CA THR A 196 15.42 -14.27 -2.66
C THR A 196 14.76 -15.34 -1.77
N LYS A 197 13.52 -15.09 -1.34
CA LYS A 197 12.72 -16.06 -0.55
C LYS A 197 11.71 -16.82 -1.39
N TYR A 198 11.26 -16.24 -2.50
CA TYR A 198 10.25 -16.80 -3.39
C TYR A 198 10.77 -16.88 -4.84
N PRO A 199 11.59 -17.89 -5.18
CA PRO A 199 12.26 -17.96 -6.48
C PRO A 199 11.29 -18.02 -7.67
N ASN A 200 10.09 -18.57 -7.46
CA ASN A 200 9.05 -18.69 -8.48
C ASN A 200 8.17 -17.44 -8.64
N LEU A 201 8.50 -16.34 -7.95
CA LEU A 201 7.77 -15.08 -8.08
C LEU A 201 7.98 -14.50 -9.48
N LYS A 202 6.89 -14.21 -10.20
CA LYS A 202 6.94 -13.66 -11.57
C LYS A 202 6.36 -12.25 -11.68
N GLU A 203 5.54 -11.81 -10.72
CA GLU A 203 4.92 -10.49 -10.76
C GLU A 203 4.60 -9.96 -9.36
N ILE A 204 4.71 -8.63 -9.20
CA ILE A 204 4.24 -7.91 -8.02
C ILE A 204 3.58 -6.58 -8.40
N GLY A 205 2.64 -6.14 -7.56
CA GLY A 205 2.14 -4.78 -7.53
C GLY A 205 2.59 -4.12 -6.23
N VAL A 206 3.40 -3.07 -6.33
CA VAL A 206 3.88 -2.29 -5.19
C VAL A 206 2.98 -1.08 -5.02
N ASP A 207 2.41 -0.93 -3.83
CA ASP A 207 1.51 0.17 -3.48
C ASP A 207 2.33 1.21 -2.71
N ILE A 208 2.44 2.41 -3.27
CA ILE A 208 3.30 3.47 -2.77
C ILE A 208 2.45 4.70 -2.43
N ALA A 209 2.43 5.07 -1.16
CA ALA A 209 2.02 6.40 -0.74
C ALA A 209 3.14 7.41 -1.03
N VAL A 210 2.77 8.66 -1.27
CA VAL A 210 3.71 9.78 -1.33
C VAL A 210 3.23 10.78 -0.29
N ASP A 211 4.10 11.15 0.66
CA ASP A 211 3.76 12.15 1.67
C ASP A 211 3.94 13.58 1.16
N THR A 212 3.65 14.55 2.02
CA THR A 212 3.74 15.99 1.72
C THR A 212 5.16 16.47 1.45
N ASP A 213 6.17 15.73 1.90
CA ASP A 213 7.59 16.01 1.67
C ASP A 213 8.11 15.29 0.42
N HIS A 214 7.21 14.72 -0.38
CA HIS A 214 7.50 13.93 -1.58
C HIS A 214 8.29 12.64 -1.32
N HIS A 215 8.33 12.15 -0.08
CA HIS A 215 8.96 10.88 0.25
C HIS A 215 8.02 9.71 -0.06
N PRO A 216 8.46 8.68 -0.82
CA PRO A 216 7.65 7.52 -1.12
C PRO A 216 7.69 6.50 0.02
N TRP A 217 6.52 5.98 0.37
CA TRP A 217 6.32 4.93 1.35
C TRP A 217 5.69 3.70 0.73
N ILE A 218 6.36 2.55 0.81
CA ILE A 218 5.84 1.24 0.38
C ILE A 218 4.81 0.78 1.41
N LEU A 219 3.52 0.91 1.08
CA LEU A 219 2.40 0.52 1.94
C LEU A 219 2.24 -1.00 1.99
N GLU A 220 2.26 -1.63 0.81
CA GLU A 220 2.15 -3.08 0.64
C GLU A 220 2.71 -3.56 -0.70
N VAL A 221 3.04 -4.85 -0.75
CA VAL A 221 3.39 -5.56 -1.99
C VAL A 221 2.44 -6.72 -2.23
N ASN A 222 1.77 -6.71 -3.38
CA ASN A 222 0.81 -7.72 -3.82
C ASN A 222 1.46 -8.67 -4.82
N THR A 223 1.53 -9.98 -4.54
CA THR A 223 2.18 -10.96 -5.43
C THR A 223 1.22 -11.65 -6.42
N LEU A 224 -0.01 -11.15 -6.48
CA LEU A 224 -0.99 -11.48 -7.51
C LEU A 224 -1.79 -10.20 -7.85
N PRO A 225 -1.11 -9.17 -8.39
CA PRO A 225 -1.70 -7.87 -8.63
C PRO A 225 -2.70 -7.91 -9.78
N ALA A 226 -3.80 -7.16 -9.63
CA ALA A 226 -4.75 -6.98 -10.72
C ALA A 226 -4.24 -5.93 -11.73
N ILE A 227 -4.34 -6.23 -13.02
CA ILE A 227 -3.87 -5.36 -14.11
C ILE A 227 -4.97 -4.50 -14.76
N TYR A 228 -6.25 -4.74 -14.46
CA TYR A 228 -7.36 -4.07 -15.15
C TYR A 228 -7.33 -2.54 -15.04
N GLY A 229 -6.81 -2.00 -13.94
CA GLY A 229 -6.68 -0.56 -13.72
C GLY A 229 -5.77 0.13 -14.74
N PHE A 230 -4.86 -0.61 -15.38
CA PHE A 230 -3.96 -0.07 -16.41
C PHE A 230 -4.64 0.15 -17.76
N LYS A 231 -5.84 -0.39 -18.00
CA LYS A 231 -6.60 -0.15 -19.23
C LYS A 231 -6.95 1.32 -19.47
N ILE A 232 -6.97 2.13 -18.41
CA ILE A 232 -7.27 3.57 -18.50
C ILE A 232 -6.18 4.35 -19.22
N LEU A 233 -4.94 3.85 -19.23
CA LEU A 233 -3.81 4.59 -19.76
C LEU A 233 -4.01 4.81 -21.25
N LYS A 234 -3.62 5.98 -21.75
CA LYS A 234 -3.73 6.31 -23.19
C LYS A 234 -2.87 5.36 -24.01
N ASP A 235 -1.63 5.16 -23.58
CA ASP A 235 -0.74 4.16 -24.15
C ASP A 235 -1.23 2.74 -23.82
N LYS A 236 -1.81 2.07 -24.82
CA LYS A 236 -2.31 0.71 -24.70
C LYS A 236 -1.20 -0.34 -24.76
N SER A 237 0.02 0.02 -25.17
CA SER A 237 1.16 -0.90 -25.22
C SER A 237 1.46 -1.44 -23.82
N ILE A 238 1.41 -0.60 -22.78
CA ILE A 238 1.59 -0.97 -21.38
C ILE A 238 0.71 -2.16 -20.98
N TYR A 239 -0.61 -2.05 -21.19
CA TYR A 239 -1.54 -3.12 -20.84
C TYR A 239 -1.36 -4.38 -21.71
N LYS A 240 -0.99 -4.21 -22.98
CA LYS A 240 -0.68 -5.34 -23.88
C LYS A 240 0.56 -6.10 -23.40
N THR A 241 1.64 -5.40 -23.04
CA THR A 241 2.88 -5.97 -22.48
C THR A 241 2.59 -6.76 -21.20
N MET A 242 1.80 -6.19 -20.28
CA MET A 242 1.43 -6.89 -19.04
C MET A 242 0.73 -8.24 -19.30
N LYS A 243 -0.17 -8.28 -20.29
CA LYS A 243 -0.86 -9.52 -20.71
C LYS A 243 0.09 -10.50 -21.39
N LEU A 244 0.98 -10.01 -22.25
CA LEU A 244 1.97 -10.85 -22.94
C LEU A 244 2.86 -11.57 -21.93
N TYR A 245 3.39 -10.85 -20.94
CA TYR A 245 4.22 -11.44 -19.88
C TYR A 245 3.42 -12.45 -19.06
N SER A 246 2.20 -12.07 -18.66
CA SER A 246 1.27 -12.95 -17.97
C SER A 246 0.97 -14.26 -18.72
N LYS A 247 0.89 -14.22 -20.06
CA LYS A 247 0.67 -15.41 -20.90
C LYS A 247 1.93 -16.27 -20.95
N ALA A 248 3.11 -15.66 -21.08
CA ALA A 248 4.38 -16.37 -21.10
C ALA A 248 4.63 -17.20 -19.82
N TYR A 249 4.13 -16.75 -18.66
CA TYR A 249 4.25 -17.50 -17.39
C TYR A 249 3.46 -18.80 -17.35
N ASN A 250 2.40 -18.93 -18.16
CA ASN A 250 1.56 -20.12 -18.19
C ASN A 250 2.05 -21.14 -19.25
N ASN A 251 3.02 -20.74 -20.07
CA ASN A 251 3.60 -21.55 -21.14
C ASN A 251 4.98 -22.12 -20.76
N LYS A 252 5.47 -21.84 -19.55
CA LYS A 252 6.71 -22.40 -18.94
C LYS A 252 6.30 -23.18 -17.71
#